data_AF-A0A2D8B9P5-F1
#
_entry.id   AF-A0A2D8B9P5-F1
#
_cell.length_a   1.000
_cell.length_b   1.000
_cell.length_c   1.000
_cell.angle_alpha   90.00
_cell.angle_beta   90.00
_cell.angle_gamma   90.00
#
_symmetry.space_group_name_H-M   'P 1'
#
loop_
_entity.id
_entity.type
_entity.pdbx_description
1 polymer ?
#
loop_
_entity_poly.entity_id
_entity_poly.type
_entity_poly.pdbx_seq_one_letter_code
_entity_poly.pdbx_strand_id
1 'polypeptide(L)'
;MESLLNQTSSRRAWRHAWLLGLAGVASCGSDAIPFVAGPLPGPELATPYKGCTIVSVSPAEALPEIGGEGRRALMRHEADCLPDFGHPAAWHQPYRIAFEQEFTESRQFPGGTNTWVGGETRFKDDSTEPRRQVSAATEGMGKNCAVLLEKLQAEASPCITSIDPDTGRRFKAALDDFRGKLNFQINTNGETHLAAIRMGRDQFCLEHWRMVQHQLDGRFAGCVVK
;
A
#
# COMPACT_ATOMS: atom_id res chain seq x y z
N MET A 1 -37.22 -64.73 -3.62
CA MET A 1 -36.12 -64.22 -2.79
C MET A 1 -36.20 -62.70 -2.81
N GLU A 2 -37.13 -62.05 -2.08
CA GLU A 2 -37.37 -62.06 -0.61
C GLU A 2 -36.24 -61.31 0.12
N SER A 3 -36.46 -60.42 1.10
CA SER A 3 -37.68 -59.87 1.76
C SER A 3 -37.35 -58.41 2.16
N LEU A 4 -38.17 -57.37 1.94
CA LEU A 4 -39.37 -56.95 2.70
C LEU A 4 -39.20 -56.88 4.24
N LEU A 5 -39.51 -55.68 4.81
CA LEU A 5 -39.86 -55.39 6.22
C LEU A 5 -38.68 -55.57 7.24
N ASN A 6 -38.67 -55.10 8.50
CA ASN A 6 -39.60 -54.44 9.45
C ASN A 6 -38.76 -53.77 10.61
N GLN A 7 -39.20 -52.93 11.59
CA GLN A 7 -40.45 -52.20 11.87
C GLN A 7 -40.22 -51.01 12.87
N THR A 8 -40.76 -49.83 12.56
CA THR A 8 -41.29 -48.69 13.40
C THR A 8 -41.05 -48.48 14.93
N SER A 9 -41.20 -47.20 15.35
CA SER A 9 -41.56 -46.70 16.72
C SER A 9 -40.43 -46.64 17.78
N SER A 10 -40.49 -45.87 18.88
CA SER A 10 -41.52 -44.99 19.51
C SER A 10 -40.83 -43.71 20.03
N ARG A 11 -41.34 -42.47 19.87
CA ARG A 11 -42.51 -41.78 20.51
C ARG A 11 -42.45 -41.63 22.05
N ARG A 12 -42.71 -40.39 22.52
CA ARG A 12 -42.73 -39.84 23.91
C ARG A 12 -41.31 -39.69 24.52
N ALA A 13 -40.83 -38.53 24.98
CA ALA A 13 -41.38 -37.30 25.59
C ALA A 13 -41.81 -37.44 27.07
N TRP A 14 -41.22 -36.57 27.92
CA TRP A 14 -41.40 -36.25 29.36
C TRP A 14 -40.00 -35.85 29.91
N ARG A 15 -39.79 -34.98 30.92
CA ARG A 15 -40.62 -33.95 31.59
C ARG A 15 -39.71 -33.15 32.56
N HIS A 16 -39.76 -31.81 32.56
CA HIS A 16 -39.32 -30.93 33.68
C HIS A 16 -37.80 -31.02 34.07
N ALA A 17 -37.23 -30.18 34.95
CA ALA A 17 -37.39 -28.74 35.19
C ALA A 17 -36.12 -28.17 35.88
N TRP A 18 -35.95 -26.84 35.80
CA TRP A 18 -35.24 -25.94 36.72
C TRP A 18 -34.49 -26.53 37.94
N LEU A 19 -33.18 -26.25 38.08
CA LEU A 19 -32.66 -25.27 39.06
C LEU A 19 -31.12 -25.08 39.04
N LEU A 20 -30.72 -23.99 39.69
CA LEU A 20 -29.38 -23.42 39.88
C LEU A 20 -28.29 -24.40 40.37
N GLY A 21 -27.05 -24.18 39.90
CA GLY A 21 -25.83 -24.82 40.41
C GLY A 21 -24.66 -23.83 40.44
N LEU A 22 -24.71 -22.85 41.34
CA LEU A 22 -23.73 -21.76 41.39
C LEU A 22 -22.55 -22.13 42.32
N ALA A 23 -21.48 -22.64 41.72
CA ALA A 23 -20.16 -22.77 42.37
C ALA A 23 -19.07 -22.48 41.31
N GLY A 24 -18.05 -21.68 41.56
CA GLY A 24 -17.60 -21.13 42.86
C GLY A 24 -16.20 -21.58 43.24
N VAL A 25 -15.32 -21.81 42.26
CA VAL A 25 -13.90 -22.11 42.50
C VAL A 25 -13.11 -20.82 42.26
N ALA A 26 -12.69 -20.17 43.34
CA ALA A 26 -11.79 -19.02 43.25
C ALA A 26 -10.39 -19.49 42.84
N SER A 27 -9.88 -18.95 41.74
CA SER A 27 -8.45 -19.02 41.42
C SER A 27 -7.80 -17.71 41.85
N CYS A 28 -6.95 -17.75 42.86
CA CYS A 28 -6.18 -16.59 43.31
C CYS A 28 -5.04 -16.28 42.33
N GLY A 29 -5.37 -15.69 41.19
CA GLY A 29 -4.42 -14.86 40.44
C GLY A 29 -4.24 -13.54 41.18
N SER A 30 -2.99 -13.12 41.39
CA SER A 30 -2.63 -11.85 42.04
C SER A 30 -3.32 -10.64 41.40
N ASP A 31 -3.58 -9.59 42.19
CA ASP A 31 -4.17 -8.32 41.76
C ASP A 31 -3.36 -7.62 40.64
N ALA A 32 -3.59 -8.05 39.42
CA ALA A 32 -3.46 -7.20 38.26
C ALA A 32 -4.55 -6.13 38.38
N ILE A 33 -4.22 -5.02 39.05
CA ILE A 33 -4.96 -3.76 38.96
C ILE A 33 -5.33 -3.58 37.48
N PRO A 34 -6.62 -3.40 37.12
CA PRO A 34 -7.00 -3.29 35.72
C PRO A 34 -6.25 -2.11 35.12
N PHE A 35 -5.22 -2.41 34.31
CA PHE A 35 -4.46 -1.39 33.60
C PHE A 35 -5.48 -0.70 32.70
N VAL A 36 -5.87 0.52 33.09
CA VAL A 36 -6.90 1.28 32.38
C VAL A 36 -6.37 1.45 30.97
N ALA A 37 -7.00 0.76 30.02
CA ALA A 37 -6.55 0.69 28.64
C ALA A 37 -6.70 2.07 28.01
N GLY A 38 -5.69 2.93 28.22
CA GLY A 38 -5.65 4.28 27.69
C GLY A 38 -5.84 4.25 26.18
N PRO A 39 -6.45 5.29 25.58
CA PRO A 39 -6.81 5.28 24.17
C PRO A 39 -5.64 4.84 23.30
N LEU A 40 -5.93 3.97 22.32
CA LEU A 40 -5.03 3.64 21.22
C LEU A 40 -4.77 4.91 20.38
N PRO A 41 -3.69 4.98 19.58
CA PRO A 41 -3.40 6.18 18.79
C PRO A 41 -4.55 6.50 17.83
N GLY A 42 -4.89 7.78 17.73
CA GLY A 42 -5.86 8.26 16.75
C GLY A 42 -5.21 8.50 15.38
N PRO A 43 -6.02 8.61 14.31
CA PRO A 43 -5.54 8.77 12.93
C PRO A 43 -4.76 10.09 12.72
N GLU A 44 -4.90 11.08 13.60
CA GLU A 44 -4.15 12.33 13.60
C GLU A 44 -2.63 12.18 13.80
N LEU A 45 -2.17 11.01 14.24
CA LEU A 45 -0.75 10.68 14.40
C LEU A 45 -0.14 10.01 13.15
N ALA A 46 -0.93 9.73 12.11
CA ALA A 46 -0.46 9.06 10.91
C ALA A 46 0.47 9.95 10.06
N THR A 47 1.69 9.48 9.79
CA THR A 47 2.66 10.22 8.97
C THR A 47 2.57 9.76 7.51
N PRO A 48 2.13 10.60 6.56
CA PRO A 48 2.19 10.24 5.14
C PRO A 48 3.64 10.05 4.67
N TYR A 49 3.88 9.05 3.82
CA TYR A 49 5.09 9.04 2.98
C TYR A 49 5.19 10.36 2.19
N LYS A 50 6.42 10.84 1.97
CA LYS A 50 6.67 12.12 1.29
C LYS A 50 5.98 12.16 -0.07
N GLY A 51 5.09 13.14 -0.27
CA GLY A 51 4.34 13.32 -1.52
C GLY A 51 3.24 12.28 -1.77
N CYS A 52 2.84 11.56 -0.73
CA CYS A 52 1.56 10.87 -0.63
C CYS A 52 0.56 11.68 0.21
N THR A 53 -0.73 11.57 -0.11
CA THR A 53 -1.82 12.11 0.70
C THR A 53 -2.63 10.93 1.25
N ILE A 54 -2.77 10.82 2.57
CA ILE A 54 -3.61 9.80 3.20
C ILE A 54 -5.08 10.03 2.81
N VAL A 55 -5.74 8.99 2.33
CA VAL A 55 -7.15 8.99 1.91
C VAL A 55 -8.03 8.10 2.79
N SER A 56 -7.44 7.15 3.53
CA SER A 56 -8.14 6.30 4.49
C SER A 56 -7.20 5.89 5.63
N VAL A 57 -7.75 5.75 6.84
CA VAL A 57 -7.06 5.20 8.02
C VAL A 57 -7.99 4.21 8.71
N SER A 58 -7.50 3.01 8.97
CA SER A 58 -8.22 2.00 9.76
C SER A 58 -8.07 2.27 11.26
N PRO A 59 -9.03 1.85 12.11
CA PRO A 59 -8.86 1.88 13.56
C PRO A 59 -7.58 1.17 14.00
N ALA A 60 -6.95 1.68 15.06
CA ALA A 60 -5.74 1.08 15.62
C ALA A 60 -6.00 -0.32 16.21
N GLU A 61 -5.22 -1.30 15.77
CA GLU A 61 -5.15 -2.66 16.30
C GLU A 61 -4.08 -2.72 17.40
N ALA A 62 -4.40 -3.26 18.59
CA ALA A 62 -3.42 -3.40 19.67
C ALA A 62 -2.45 -4.55 19.40
N LEU A 63 -1.14 -4.29 19.51
CA LEU A 63 -0.09 -5.30 19.35
C LEU A 63 0.44 -5.78 20.72
N PRO A 64 1.00 -7.00 20.81
CA PRO A 64 1.72 -7.45 22.01
C PRO A 64 2.88 -6.51 22.37
N GLU A 65 3.08 -6.26 23.66
CA GLU A 65 4.29 -5.56 24.15
C GLU A 65 5.54 -6.43 23.86
N ILE A 66 6.65 -5.79 23.50
CA ILE A 66 7.97 -6.43 23.34
C ILE A 66 8.88 -5.85 24.41
N GLY A 67 9.68 -6.69 25.08
CA GLY A 67 10.73 -6.27 26.04
C GLY A 67 10.27 -5.51 27.29
N GLY A 68 8.98 -5.18 27.44
CA GLY A 68 8.48 -4.20 28.41
C GLY A 68 8.62 -2.75 27.95
N GLU A 69 8.89 -2.51 26.66
CA GLU A 69 9.16 -1.18 26.06
C GLU A 69 7.92 -0.28 25.91
N GLY A 70 6.77 -0.69 26.47
CA GLY A 70 5.50 0.01 26.42
C GLY A 70 4.48 -0.63 25.47
N ARG A 71 3.30 -0.02 25.41
CA ARG A 71 2.19 -0.50 24.57
C ARG A 71 2.48 -0.23 23.10
N ARG A 72 2.10 -1.18 22.25
CA ARG A 72 2.27 -1.10 20.79
C ARG A 72 0.91 -1.17 20.10
N ALA A 73 0.80 -0.50 18.95
CA ALA A 73 -0.40 -0.50 18.11
C ALA A 73 -0.03 -0.44 16.64
N LEU A 74 -0.91 -0.93 15.78
CA LEU A 74 -0.77 -0.90 14.32
C LEU A 74 -1.96 -0.14 13.72
N MET A 75 -1.71 0.78 12.79
CA MET A 75 -2.75 1.33 11.93
C MET A 75 -2.48 0.99 10.46
N ARG A 76 -3.54 0.69 9.71
CA ARG A 76 -3.50 0.55 8.25
C ARG A 76 -3.91 1.87 7.62
N HIS A 77 -3.20 2.26 6.57
CA HIS A 77 -3.42 3.50 5.83
C HIS A 77 -3.54 3.21 4.34
N GLU A 78 -4.45 3.90 3.66
CA GLU A 78 -4.37 4.08 2.21
C GLU A 78 -3.92 5.51 1.92
N ALA A 79 -3.00 5.68 0.97
CA ALA A 79 -2.60 6.99 0.49
C ALA A 79 -2.52 7.03 -1.04
N ASP A 80 -2.86 8.19 -1.60
CA ASP A 80 -2.66 8.52 -3.00
C ASP A 80 -1.30 9.22 -3.18
N CYS A 81 -0.39 8.58 -3.90
CA CYS A 81 1.00 8.99 -4.08
C CYS A 81 1.31 9.36 -5.54
N LEU A 82 1.95 10.50 -5.79
CA LEU A 82 2.43 10.87 -7.13
C LEU A 82 3.90 10.43 -7.27
N PRO A 83 4.32 9.79 -8.37
CA PRO A 83 5.68 9.25 -8.50
C PRO A 83 6.80 10.29 -8.59
N ASP A 84 6.46 11.58 -8.71
CA ASP A 84 7.40 12.68 -8.51
C ASP A 84 6.80 13.65 -7.50
N PHE A 85 7.43 13.69 -6.34
CA PHE A 85 7.03 14.51 -5.20
C PHE A 85 7.57 15.96 -5.28
N GLY A 86 8.48 16.25 -6.21
CA GLY A 86 9.13 17.56 -6.34
C GLY A 86 8.52 18.44 -7.42
N HIS A 87 8.23 17.88 -8.60
CA HIS A 87 7.71 18.62 -9.75
C HIS A 87 6.57 17.87 -10.47
N PRO A 88 5.47 17.53 -9.76
CA PRO A 88 4.37 16.78 -10.35
C PRO A 88 3.71 17.55 -11.50
N ALA A 89 3.73 16.97 -12.70
CA ALA A 89 3.04 17.53 -13.85
C ALA A 89 1.52 17.34 -13.74
N ALA A 90 0.74 18.22 -14.37
CA ALA A 90 -0.72 18.24 -14.23
C ALA A 90 -1.44 16.99 -14.78
N TRP A 91 -0.76 16.16 -15.58
CA TRP A 91 -1.25 14.88 -16.09
C TRP A 91 -0.80 13.67 -15.24
N HIS A 92 -0.02 13.87 -14.17
CA HIS A 92 0.36 12.77 -13.27
C HIS A 92 -0.88 12.18 -12.58
N GLN A 93 -1.01 10.86 -12.63
CA GLN A 93 -2.06 10.10 -11.97
C GLN A 93 -1.53 9.47 -10.67
N PRO A 94 -2.23 9.61 -9.53
CA PRO A 94 -1.78 9.06 -8.26
C PRO A 94 -1.89 7.53 -8.21
N TYR A 95 -0.92 6.89 -7.56
CA TYR A 95 -1.00 5.49 -7.14
C TYR A 95 -1.64 5.42 -5.76
N ARG A 96 -2.70 4.60 -5.62
CA ARG A 96 -3.17 4.21 -4.30
C ARG A 96 -2.26 3.11 -3.76
N ILE A 97 -1.68 3.33 -2.59
CA ILE A 97 -0.80 2.38 -1.90
C ILE A 97 -1.35 2.15 -0.50
N ALA A 98 -1.45 0.88 -0.11
CA ALA A 98 -1.76 0.48 1.26
C ALA A 98 -0.45 0.24 2.04
N PHE A 99 -0.37 0.75 3.25
CA PHE A 99 0.76 0.53 4.16
C PHE A 99 0.29 0.44 5.62
N GLU A 100 1.14 -0.11 6.47
CA GLU A 100 0.91 -0.21 7.91
C GLU A 100 1.95 0.65 8.64
N GLN A 101 1.54 1.40 9.67
CA GLN A 101 2.46 2.14 10.54
C GLN A 101 2.29 1.61 11.97
N GLU A 102 3.42 1.27 12.60
CA GLU A 102 3.47 0.87 14.00
C GLU A 102 3.61 2.10 14.90
N PHE A 103 2.99 2.07 16.08
CA PHE A 103 3.01 3.14 17.07
C PHE A 103 3.36 2.57 18.45
N THR A 104 4.20 3.28 19.20
CA THR A 104 4.62 2.88 20.56
C THR A 104 4.25 3.96 21.57
N GLU A 105 3.70 3.55 22.71
CA GLU A 105 3.38 4.42 23.85
C GLU A 105 4.67 4.82 24.58
N SER A 106 5.18 6.02 24.31
CA SER A 106 6.28 6.58 25.09
C SER A 106 5.76 7.01 26.46
N ARG A 107 6.14 6.23 27.49
CA ARG A 107 5.85 6.53 28.90
C ARG A 107 6.83 7.58 29.40
N GLN A 108 6.35 8.80 29.63
CA GLN A 108 7.15 9.85 30.23
C GLN A 108 7.38 9.59 31.74
N PHE A 109 8.34 10.31 32.33
CA PHE A 109 8.62 10.25 33.77
C PHE A 109 7.37 10.58 34.63
N PRO A 110 7.31 10.14 35.90
CA PRO A 110 6.12 10.32 36.75
C PRO A 110 5.60 11.77 36.79
N GLY A 111 4.38 11.97 36.29
CA GLY A 111 3.74 13.28 36.13
C GLY A 111 3.64 13.79 34.69
N GLY A 112 4.36 13.18 33.75
CA GLY A 112 4.17 13.40 32.31
C GLY A 112 2.96 12.65 31.75
N THR A 113 2.44 13.10 30.61
CA THR A 113 1.38 12.38 29.88
C THR A 113 2.02 11.33 28.98
N ASN A 114 1.48 10.10 28.93
CA ASN A 114 1.90 9.11 27.93
C ASN A 114 1.64 9.68 26.53
N THR A 115 2.62 9.59 25.63
CA THR A 115 2.50 10.06 24.25
C THR A 115 2.77 8.93 23.27
N TRP A 116 1.80 8.62 22.41
CA TRP A 116 2.03 7.73 21.26
C TRP A 116 3.01 8.37 20.28
N VAL A 117 4.00 7.60 19.84
CA VAL A 117 5.00 8.00 18.85
C VAL A 117 4.87 7.08 17.64
N GLY A 118 4.80 7.65 16.44
CA GLY A 118 4.80 6.89 15.20
C GLY A 118 6.20 6.32 14.92
N GLY A 119 6.26 5.01 14.74
CA GLY A 119 7.44 4.26 14.31
C GLY A 119 7.56 4.16 12.79
N GLU A 120 8.39 3.22 12.33
CA GLU A 120 8.62 2.96 10.91
C GLU A 120 7.33 2.55 10.17
N THR A 121 7.09 3.22 9.05
CA THR A 121 6.07 2.81 8.08
C THR A 121 6.57 1.61 7.26
N ARG A 122 5.73 0.57 7.13
CA ARG A 122 6.05 -0.66 6.40
C ARG A 122 4.95 -0.97 5.39
N PHE A 123 5.32 -1.26 4.14
CA PHE A 123 4.38 -1.76 3.14
C PHE A 123 3.99 -3.20 3.49
N LYS A 124 2.70 -3.55 3.33
CA LYS A 124 2.17 -4.84 3.78
C LYS A 124 2.41 -5.94 2.74
N ASP A 125 3.22 -6.96 3.07
CA ASP A 125 3.24 -8.25 2.36
C ASP A 125 2.00 -9.08 2.74
N ASP A 126 0.89 -8.89 2.04
CA ASP A 126 -0.34 -9.65 2.32
C ASP A 126 -0.26 -11.06 1.72
N SER A 127 0.36 -11.98 2.47
CA SER A 127 0.43 -13.40 2.10
C SER A 127 -0.93 -14.14 2.12
N THR A 128 -2.02 -13.46 2.44
CA THR A 128 -3.33 -14.04 2.80
C THR A 128 -4.45 -13.73 1.81
N GLU A 129 -4.44 -12.59 1.11
CA GLU A 129 -5.50 -12.21 0.15
C GLU A 129 -4.96 -11.72 -1.21
N PRO A 130 -5.61 -12.04 -2.36
CA PRO A 130 -6.26 -13.30 -2.73
C PRO A 130 -5.32 -14.18 -3.58
N ARG A 131 -5.14 -15.44 -3.18
CA ARG A 131 -4.23 -16.39 -3.84
C ARG A 131 -4.79 -16.94 -5.16
N ARG A 132 -4.71 -16.17 -6.26
CA ARG A 132 -5.08 -16.63 -7.62
C ARG A 132 -3.95 -16.38 -8.62
N GLN A 133 -3.51 -17.44 -9.30
CA GLN A 133 -2.60 -17.31 -10.45
C GLN A 133 -3.29 -16.50 -11.56
N VAL A 134 -2.71 -15.35 -11.90
CA VAL A 134 -3.07 -14.55 -13.08
C VAL A 134 -2.08 -14.88 -14.19
N SER A 135 -2.55 -15.56 -15.25
CA SER A 135 -1.72 -16.02 -16.36
C SER A 135 -1.47 -14.93 -17.40
N ALA A 136 -0.81 -13.85 -16.98
CA ALA A 136 -0.24 -12.84 -17.87
C ALA A 136 0.90 -12.10 -17.15
N ALA A 137 2.04 -11.92 -17.84
CA ALA A 137 2.99 -10.89 -17.46
C ALA A 137 2.27 -9.53 -17.58
N THR A 138 1.90 -8.93 -16.44
CA THR A 138 1.24 -7.63 -16.47
C THR A 138 2.26 -6.58 -16.86
N GLU A 139 1.89 -5.63 -17.69
CA GLU A 139 2.81 -4.62 -18.21
C GLU A 139 3.50 -3.89 -17.03
N GLY A 140 4.83 -3.99 -17.01
CA GLY A 140 5.66 -3.54 -15.90
C GLY A 140 6.13 -2.10 -16.00
N MET A 141 5.66 -1.39 -17.02
CA MET A 141 5.76 0.07 -17.10
C MET A 141 4.81 0.68 -16.05
N GLY A 142 5.25 1.76 -15.41
CA GLY A 142 4.34 2.58 -14.62
C GLY A 142 3.49 3.47 -15.53
N LYS A 143 2.31 3.88 -15.05
CA LYS A 143 1.32 4.59 -15.85
C LYS A 143 1.75 6.00 -16.25
N ASN A 144 2.55 6.68 -15.42
CA ASN A 144 3.01 8.03 -15.71
C ASN A 144 4.18 8.03 -16.70
N CYS A 145 5.04 7.01 -16.65
CA CYS A 145 6.08 6.76 -17.63
C CYS A 145 5.48 6.48 -19.01
N ALA A 146 4.42 5.66 -19.10
CA ALA A 146 3.71 5.41 -20.36
C ALA A 146 3.18 6.71 -20.98
N VAL A 147 2.42 7.50 -20.20
CA VAL A 147 1.88 8.80 -20.64
C VAL A 147 3.00 9.77 -21.04
N LEU A 148 4.11 9.84 -20.29
CA LEU A 148 5.24 10.70 -20.66
C LEU A 148 5.87 10.27 -21.99
N LEU A 149 6.10 8.98 -22.20
CA LEU A 149 6.68 8.46 -23.45
C LEU A 149 5.75 8.71 -24.65
N GLU A 150 4.43 8.60 -24.48
CA GLU A 150 3.45 8.99 -25.49
C GLU A 150 3.55 10.49 -25.82
N LYS A 151 3.56 11.37 -24.82
CA LYS A 151 3.73 12.82 -25.00
C LYS A 151 5.05 13.18 -25.67
N LEU A 152 6.16 12.54 -25.30
CA LEU A 152 7.47 12.76 -25.94
C LEU A 152 7.49 12.29 -27.41
N GLN A 153 6.73 11.24 -27.75
CA GLN A 153 6.59 10.75 -29.13
C GLN A 153 5.67 11.67 -29.98
N ALA A 154 4.60 12.20 -29.39
CA ALA A 154 3.56 12.95 -30.09
C ALA A 154 3.81 14.47 -30.14
N GLU A 155 4.41 15.04 -29.09
CA GLU A 155 4.62 16.49 -28.92
C GLU A 155 6.10 16.86 -29.16
N ALA A 156 7.01 16.26 -28.38
CA ALA A 156 8.42 16.65 -28.39
C ALA A 156 9.16 16.21 -29.66
N SER A 157 9.06 14.94 -30.07
CA SER A 157 9.81 14.41 -31.21
C SER A 157 9.51 15.13 -32.54
N PRO A 158 8.24 15.45 -32.91
CA PRO A 158 7.95 16.26 -34.10
C PRO A 158 8.47 17.69 -33.99
N CYS A 159 8.33 18.32 -32.82
CA CYS A 159 8.82 19.67 -32.57
C CYS A 159 10.34 19.78 -32.75
N ILE A 160 11.11 18.87 -32.11
CA ILE A 160 12.57 18.79 -32.25
C ILE A 160 12.96 18.54 -33.72
N THR A 161 12.26 17.64 -34.42
CA THR A 161 12.53 17.30 -35.83
C THR A 161 12.32 18.48 -36.77
N SER A 162 11.36 19.37 -36.48
CA SER A 162 11.10 20.58 -37.28
C SER A 162 12.18 21.67 -37.12
N ILE A 163 12.89 21.67 -36.00
CA ILE A 163 14.00 22.61 -35.70
C ILE A 163 15.35 22.02 -36.14
N ASP A 164 15.56 20.72 -35.95
CA ASP A 164 16.77 19.99 -36.33
C ASP A 164 16.45 18.51 -36.60
N PRO A 165 16.42 18.06 -37.86
CA PRO A 165 16.14 16.67 -38.21
C PRO A 165 17.15 15.66 -37.63
N ASP A 166 18.39 16.06 -37.35
CA ASP A 166 19.42 15.15 -36.86
C ASP A 166 19.35 15.00 -35.34
N THR A 167 19.01 16.05 -34.60
CA THR A 167 18.60 15.92 -33.19
C THR A 167 17.28 15.16 -33.10
N GLY A 168 16.30 15.44 -33.97
CA GLY A 168 15.00 14.76 -34.01
C GLY A 168 15.14 13.24 -34.20
N ARG A 169 15.96 12.80 -35.17
CA ARG A 169 16.28 11.38 -35.38
C ARG A 169 16.96 10.74 -34.17
N ARG A 170 17.92 11.42 -33.53
CA ARG A 170 18.61 10.92 -32.32
C ARG A 170 17.67 10.80 -31.12
N PHE A 171 16.83 11.80 -30.88
CA PHE A 171 15.84 11.81 -29.81
C PHE A 171 14.79 10.71 -30.00
N LYS A 172 14.29 10.53 -31.23
CA LYS A 172 13.39 9.42 -31.57
C LYS A 172 14.03 8.06 -31.34
N ALA A 173 15.28 7.87 -31.79
CA ALA A 173 16.01 6.63 -31.56
C ALA A 173 16.20 6.33 -30.06
N ALA A 174 16.45 7.34 -29.23
CA ALA A 174 16.53 7.19 -27.78
C ALA A 174 15.17 6.82 -27.14
N LEU A 175 14.05 7.42 -27.60
CA LEU A 175 12.71 7.05 -27.15
C LEU A 175 12.37 5.59 -27.48
N ASP A 176 12.65 5.17 -28.71
CA ASP A 176 12.29 3.84 -29.20
C ASP A 176 13.24 2.75 -28.62
N ASP A 177 14.52 3.05 -28.36
CA ASP A 177 15.46 2.22 -27.59
C ASP A 177 15.07 2.08 -26.10
N PHE A 178 14.70 3.19 -25.45
CA PHE A 178 14.24 3.20 -24.06
C PHE A 178 12.95 2.38 -23.91
N ARG A 179 11.98 2.53 -24.82
CA ARG A 179 10.79 1.65 -24.89
C ARG A 179 11.17 0.18 -25.02
N GLY A 180 12.10 -0.15 -25.92
CA GLY A 180 12.58 -1.53 -26.10
C GLY A 180 13.17 -2.13 -24.81
N LYS A 181 13.90 -1.33 -24.05
CA LYS A 181 14.47 -1.70 -22.73
C LYS A 181 13.44 -1.74 -21.61
N LEU A 182 12.36 -0.97 -21.68
CA LEU A 182 11.26 -0.96 -20.70
C LEU A 182 10.26 -2.13 -20.82
N ASN A 183 10.50 -3.11 -21.70
CA ASN A 183 9.72 -4.35 -21.79
C ASN A 183 9.92 -5.29 -20.57
N PHE A 184 9.78 -4.75 -19.37
CA PHE A 184 9.87 -5.47 -18.11
C PHE A 184 8.56 -6.20 -17.84
N GLN A 185 8.60 -7.54 -17.92
CA GLN A 185 7.54 -8.38 -17.39
C GLN A 185 7.59 -8.37 -15.86
N ILE A 186 6.47 -8.05 -15.19
CA ILE A 186 6.33 -8.27 -13.75
C ILE A 186 5.43 -9.48 -13.53
N ASN A 187 6.01 -10.54 -12.95
CA ASN A 187 5.28 -11.70 -12.44
C ASN A 187 4.91 -11.45 -10.96
N THR A 188 3.92 -10.59 -10.70
CA THR A 188 3.42 -10.33 -9.34
C THR A 188 2.36 -11.35 -8.94
N ASN A 189 2.55 -12.01 -7.80
CA ASN A 189 1.58 -12.95 -7.24
C ASN A 189 0.58 -12.23 -6.32
N GLY A 190 -0.22 -11.32 -6.90
CA GLY A 190 -1.29 -10.60 -6.18
C GLY A 190 -0.82 -9.50 -5.23
N GLU A 191 0.48 -9.19 -5.20
CA GLU A 191 1.10 -8.28 -4.24
C GLU A 191 0.44 -6.89 -4.17
N THR A 192 0.00 -6.53 -2.97
CA THR A 192 -0.33 -5.18 -2.48
C THR A 192 0.74 -4.14 -2.83
N HIS A 193 2.01 -4.57 -2.93
CA HIS A 193 3.16 -3.73 -3.31
C HIS A 193 3.19 -3.32 -4.80
N LEU A 194 2.40 -3.93 -5.69
CA LEU A 194 2.48 -3.65 -7.14
C LEU A 194 2.30 -2.16 -7.48
N ALA A 195 1.49 -1.43 -6.70
CA ALA A 195 1.34 0.02 -6.84
C ALA A 195 2.62 0.78 -6.45
N ALA A 196 3.29 0.39 -5.36
CA ALA A 196 4.56 0.97 -4.92
C ALA A 196 5.71 0.65 -5.89
N ILE A 197 5.77 -0.60 -6.39
CA ILE A 197 6.75 -1.04 -7.40
C ILE A 197 6.58 -0.25 -8.70
N ARG A 198 5.35 -0.05 -9.17
CA ARG A 198 5.05 0.78 -10.35
C ARG A 198 5.35 2.27 -10.11
N MET A 199 5.09 2.80 -8.91
CA MET A 199 5.44 4.17 -8.54
C MET A 199 6.95 4.42 -8.58
N GLY A 200 7.77 3.52 -8.00
CA GLY A 200 9.23 3.65 -8.04
C GLY A 200 9.82 3.53 -9.44
N ARG A 201 9.19 2.72 -10.31
CA ARG A 201 9.55 2.64 -11.74
C ARG A 201 9.16 3.90 -12.52
N ASP A 202 8.00 4.49 -12.22
CA ASP A 202 7.62 5.80 -12.76
C ASP A 202 8.64 6.86 -12.33
N GLN A 203 9.01 6.94 -11.05
CA GLN A 203 9.99 7.91 -10.56
C GLN A 203 11.28 7.87 -11.39
N PHE A 204 11.90 6.69 -11.54
CA PHE A 204 13.12 6.53 -12.35
C PHE A 204 12.93 6.99 -13.82
N CYS A 205 11.79 6.66 -14.43
CA CYS A 205 11.48 7.04 -15.81
C CYS A 205 11.27 8.56 -15.96
N LEU A 206 10.54 9.18 -15.04
CA LEU A 206 10.28 10.62 -15.02
C LEU A 206 11.58 11.41 -14.75
N GLU A 207 12.42 10.96 -13.83
CA GLU A 207 13.74 11.54 -13.56
C GLU A 207 14.67 11.43 -14.78
N HIS A 208 14.72 10.27 -15.44
CA HIS A 208 15.51 10.08 -16.66
C HIS A 208 15.09 11.05 -17.77
N TRP A 209 13.80 11.09 -18.11
CA TRP A 209 13.29 11.96 -19.18
C TRP A 209 13.24 13.45 -18.82
N ARG A 210 13.27 13.80 -17.53
CA ARG A 210 13.56 15.17 -17.08
C ARG A 210 15.00 15.56 -17.39
N MET A 211 15.98 14.72 -17.08
CA MET A 211 17.38 14.98 -17.42
C MET A 211 17.60 15.09 -18.94
N VAL A 212 16.95 14.24 -19.74
CA VAL A 212 17.00 14.35 -21.21
C VAL A 212 16.36 15.65 -21.71
N GLN A 213 15.25 16.09 -21.12
CA GLN A 213 14.62 17.35 -21.52
C GLN A 213 15.41 18.59 -21.09
N HIS A 214 16.15 18.57 -19.98
CA HIS A 214 17.10 19.63 -19.67
C HIS A 214 18.27 19.72 -20.65
N GLN A 215 18.64 18.63 -21.32
CA GLN A 215 19.61 18.66 -22.42
C GLN A 215 19.03 19.25 -23.72
N LEU A 216 17.72 19.53 -23.76
CA LEU A 216 17.02 20.22 -24.85
C LEU A 216 16.76 21.71 -24.54
N ASP A 217 17.15 22.21 -23.37
CA ASP A 217 17.02 23.61 -23.00
C ASP A 217 17.75 24.56 -23.99
N GLY A 218 17.28 25.80 -24.07
CA GLY A 218 17.68 26.71 -25.15
C GLY A 218 16.83 26.51 -26.41
N ARG A 219 17.43 26.12 -27.54
CA ARG A 219 16.74 26.16 -28.85
C ARG A 219 15.53 25.22 -28.98
N PHE A 220 15.40 24.20 -28.13
CA PHE A 220 14.25 23.30 -28.11
C PHE A 220 13.38 23.45 -26.84
N ALA A 221 13.53 24.53 -26.06
CA ALA A 221 12.73 24.76 -24.84
C ALA A 221 11.20 24.83 -25.11
N GLY A 222 10.79 25.14 -26.35
CA GLY A 222 9.40 25.06 -26.80
C GLY A 222 8.88 23.65 -27.06
N CYS A 223 9.76 22.63 -27.10
CA CYS A 223 9.44 21.23 -27.34
C CYS A 223 9.39 20.36 -26.07
N VAL A 224 9.65 20.96 -24.89
CA VAL A 224 9.67 20.25 -23.60
C VAL A 224 8.23 20.00 -23.13
N VAL A 225 7.94 18.75 -22.76
CA VAL A 225 6.67 18.32 -22.17
C VAL A 225 6.55 18.86 -20.75
N LYS A 226 5.37 19.38 -20.41
CA LYS A 226 5.03 20.00 -19.12
C LYS A 226 3.89 19.26 -18.43
#